data_AF-A0A2E7TSX8-F1
#
_entry.id   AF-A0A2E7TSX8-F1
#
_cell.length_a   1.000
_cell.length_b   1.000
_cell.length_c   1.000
_cell.angle_alpha   90.00
_cell.angle_beta   90.00
_cell.angle_gamma   90.00
#
_symmetry.space_group_name_H-M   'P 1'
#
loop_
_entity.id
_entity.type
_entity.pdbx_description
1 polymer ?
#
loop_
_entity_poly.entity_id
_entity_poly.type
_entity_poly.pdbx_seq_one_letter_code
_entity_poly.pdbx_strand_id
1 'polypeptide(L)' 'MAITRIHVNQHVIRANGKTGDRNPVFTVKSRGKNNYAQTVEIYDEEGVVCARLVYSPDKPLSCGAKVWIETNNLVKLYD' A
#
# COMPACT_ATOMS: atom_id res chain seq x y z
N MET A 1 16.72 -13.89 -6.86
CA MET A 1 15.79 -13.01 -6.12
C MET A 1 14.37 -13.26 -6.62
N ALA A 2 13.36 -13.14 -5.76
CA ALA A 2 11.96 -13.30 -6.17
C ALA A 2 11.25 -11.95 -6.05
N ILE A 3 10.52 -11.57 -7.09
CA ILE A 3 9.70 -10.35 -7.08
C ILE A 3 8.64 -10.49 -5.99
N THR A 4 8.60 -9.53 -5.07
CA THR A 4 7.49 -9.38 -4.12
C THR A 4 6.44 -8.48 -4.76
N ARG A 5 5.18 -8.93 -4.80
CA ARG A 5 4.07 -8.15 -5.36
C ARG A 5 3.18 -7.64 -4.24
N ILE A 6 2.89 -6.35 -4.21
CA ILE A 6 1.95 -5.77 -3.26
C ILE A 6 0.65 -5.49 -4.01
N HIS A 7 -0.39 -6.25 -3.71
CA HIS A 7 -1.72 -6.05 -4.28
C HIS A 7 -2.50 -5.04 -3.46
N VAL A 8 -3.02 -4.00 -4.12
CA VAL A 8 -4.00 -3.07 -3.54
C VAL A 8 -5.40 -3.65 -3.76
N ASN A 9 -6.07 -4.06 -2.69
CA ASN A 9 -7.34 -4.76 -2.78
C ASN A 9 -8.53 -3.78 -2.83
N GLN A 10 -8.92 -3.40 -4.05
CA GLN A 10 -10.05 -2.50 -4.27
C GLN A 10 -11.38 -2.98 -3.65
N HIS A 11 -11.61 -4.30 -3.57
CA HIS A 11 -12.86 -4.84 -3.04
C HIS A 11 -12.95 -4.59 -1.54
N VAL A 12 -11.85 -4.80 -0.82
CA VAL A 12 -11.77 -4.51 0.63
C VAL A 12 -11.84 -3.02 0.89
N ILE A 13 -11.16 -2.19 0.08
CA ILE A 13 -11.23 -0.72 0.21
C ILE A 13 -12.67 -0.22 0.08
N ARG A 14 -13.41 -0.72 -0.92
CA ARG A 14 -14.82 -0.36 -1.13
C ARG A 14 -15.71 -0.87 0.01
N ALA A 15 -15.50 -2.10 0.48
CA ALA A 15 -16.27 -2.68 1.57
C ALA A 15 -16.08 -1.89 2.87
N ASN A 16 -14.82 -1.68 3.29
CA ASN A 16 -14.47 -0.86 4.45
C ASN A 16 -15.06 0.55 4.35
N GLY A 17 -15.08 1.14 3.15
CA GLY A 17 -15.68 2.45 2.92
C GLY A 17 -17.21 2.50 3.11
N LYS A 18 -17.91 1.37 2.93
CA LYS A 18 -19.36 1.26 3.14
C LYS A 18 -19.72 0.91 4.57
N THR A 19 -18.97 -0.01 5.18
CA THR A 19 -19.29 -0.57 6.50
C THR A 19 -18.64 0.21 7.64
N GLY A 20 -17.57 0.95 7.36
CA GLY A 20 -16.73 1.55 8.40
C GLY A 20 -15.71 0.56 8.98
N ASP A 21 -15.54 -0.64 8.41
CA ASP A 21 -14.51 -1.59 8.85
C ASP A 21 -13.10 -1.11 8.54
N ARG A 22 -12.11 -1.77 9.15
CA ARG A 22 -10.67 -1.47 8.98
C ARG A 22 -9.88 -2.69 8.53
N ASN A 23 -10.48 -3.55 7.69
CA ASN A 23 -9.79 -4.73 7.17
C ASN A 23 -8.53 -4.35 6.38
N PRO A 24 -7.44 -5.14 6.44
CA PRO A 24 -6.22 -4.90 5.67
C PRO A 24 -6.49 -4.77 4.16
N VAL A 25 -5.97 -3.70 3.54
CA VAL A 25 -6.21 -3.41 2.11
C VAL A 25 -5.05 -3.83 1.21
N PHE A 26 -3.89 -4.17 1.79
CA PHE A 26 -2.73 -4.66 1.05
C PHE A 26 -2.54 -6.16 1.25
N THR A 27 -2.31 -6.88 0.15
CA THR A 27 -1.81 -8.26 0.20
C THR A 27 -0.39 -8.29 -0.36
N VAL A 28 0.59 -8.56 0.50
CA VAL A 28 2.00 -8.71 0.15
C VAL A 28 2.28 -10.17 -0.18
N LYS A 29 2.55 -10.44 -1.46
CA LYS A 29 2.82 -11.78 -1.98
C LYS A 29 4.32 -11.97 -2.15
N SER A 30 4.92 -12.81 -1.33
CA SER A 30 6.35 -13.13 -1.40
C SER A 30 6.58 -14.61 -1.17
N ARG A 31 7.36 -15.25 -2.06
CA ARG A 31 7.83 -16.64 -1.92
C ARG A 31 6.71 -17.65 -1.55
N GLY A 32 5.56 -17.54 -2.21
CA GLY A 32 4.42 -18.44 -1.97
C GLY A 32 3.58 -18.13 -0.73
N LYS A 33 3.87 -17.06 0.01
CA LYS A 33 3.10 -16.59 1.17
C LYS A 33 2.34 -15.32 0.83
N ASN A 34 1.16 -15.19 1.42
CA ASN A 34 0.34 -13.98 1.39
C ASN A 34 0.32 -13.39 2.80
N ASN A 35 0.84 -12.17 2.96
CA ASN A 35 0.70 -11.39 4.18
C ASN A 35 -0.30 -10.25 3.93
N TYR A 36 -1.07 -9.89 4.95
CA TYR A 36 -2.10 -8.86 4.85
C TYR A 36 -1.74 -7.69 5.76
N ALA A 37 -1.83 -6.47 5.26
CA ALA A 37 -1.46 -5.27 6.03
C ALA A 37 -2.32 -4.05 5.68
N GLN A 38 -2.39 -3.10 6.61
CA GLN A 38 -2.96 -1.77 6.38
C GLN A 38 -1.90 -0.76 5.94
N THR A 39 -0.63 -1.01 6.26
CA THR A 39 0.52 -0.18 5.87
C THR A 39 1.65 -1.11 5.45
N VAL A 40 2.39 -0.73 4.42
CA VAL A 40 3.58 -1.47 3.96
C VAL A 40 4.73 -0.51 3.78
N GLU A 41 5.90 -0.88 4.29
CA GLU A 41 7.15 -0.17 4.04
C GLU A 41 8.00 -0.95 3.04
N ILE A 42 8.62 -0.24 2.11
CA ILE A 42 9.61 -0.76 1.18
C ILE A 42 10.95 -0.18 1.60
N TYR A 43 11.92 -1.06 1.80
CA TYR A 43 13.28 -0.71 2.18
C TYR A 43 14.19 -0.78 0.95
N ASP A 44 15.16 0.12 0.86
CA ASP A 44 16.24 0.04 -0.11
C ASP A 44 17.37 -0.92 0.36
N GLU A 45 18.46 -0.96 -0.40
CA GLU A 45 19.61 -1.85 -0.14
C GLU A 45 20.40 -1.44 1.10
N GLU A 46 20.30 -0.19 1.55
CA GLU A 46 20.93 0.33 2.76
C GLU A 46 20.07 0.10 4.01
N GLY A 47 18.85 -0.44 3.83
CA GLY A 47 17.93 -0.69 4.93
C GLY A 47 17.17 0.56 5.37
N VAL A 48 17.06 1.58 4.51
CA VAL A 48 16.25 2.78 4.75
C VAL A 48 14.88 2.62 4.09
N VAL A 49 13.81 3.11 4.74
CA VAL A 49 12.46 3.10 4.15
C VAL A 49 12.43 4.07 2.97
N CYS A 50 12.39 3.53 1.75
CA CYS A 50 12.39 4.29 0.52
C CYS A 50 10.97 4.61 0.02
N ALA A 51 9.97 3.82 0.39
CA ALA A 51 8.56 4.11 0.08
C ALA A 51 7.62 3.51 1.13
N ARG A 52 6.43 4.12 1.26
CA ARG A 52 5.33 3.60 2.08
C ARG A 52 4.06 3.50 1.26
N LEU A 53 3.31 2.41 1.46
CA LEU A 53 1.94 2.28 0.99
C LEU A 53 1.02 2.49 2.19
N VAL A 54 0.14 3.47 2.07
CA VAL A 54 -0.66 3.97 3.19
C VAL A 54 -2.15 3.74 2.91
N TYR A 55 -2.87 3.28 3.93
CA TYR A 55 -4.33 3.27 3.98
C TYR A 55 -4.81 4.18 5.11
N SER A 56 -5.44 5.29 4.75
CA SER A 56 -6.00 6.26 5.69
C SER A 56 -7.44 6.62 5.27
N PRO A 57 -8.43 5.82 5.68
CA PRO A 57 -9.83 6.08 5.33
C PRO A 57 -10.41 7.30 6.06
N ASP A 58 -9.90 7.59 7.26
CA ASP A 58 -10.37 8.64 8.17
C ASP A 58 -9.68 9.99 7.94
N LYS A 59 -8.47 9.96 7.36
CA LYS A 59 -7.70 11.16 6.99
C LYS A 59 -7.20 11.01 5.55
N PRO A 60 -8.10 11.09 4.56
CA PRO A 60 -7.72 10.98 3.16
C PRO A 60 -6.82 12.17 2.75
N LEU A 61 -6.09 12.00 1.65
CA LEU A 61 -5.42 13.13 0.99
C LEU A 61 -6.45 14.16 0.54
N SER A 62 -6.01 15.40 0.28
CA SER A 62 -6.88 16.51 -0.14
C SER A 62 -7.71 16.19 -1.39
N CYS A 63 -7.21 15.32 -2.28
CA CYS A 63 -7.93 14.84 -3.46
C CYS A 63 -8.97 13.75 -3.17
N GLY A 64 -9.14 13.33 -1.90
CA GLY A 64 -10.06 12.28 -1.47
C GLY A 64 -9.48 10.87 -1.52
N ALA A 65 -8.23 10.68 -1.98
CA ALA A 65 -7.58 9.37 -1.99
C ALA A 65 -7.39 8.84 -0.56
N LYS A 66 -7.91 7.64 -0.31
CA LYS A 66 -7.81 6.92 0.98
C LYS A 66 -6.66 5.91 1.01
N VAL A 67 -6.12 5.57 -0.16
CA VAL A 67 -4.99 4.67 -0.34
C VAL A 67 -4.03 5.31 -1.31
N TRP A 68 -2.75 5.37 -0.96
CA TRP A 68 -1.71 5.96 -1.81
C TRP A 68 -0.35 5.33 -1.53
N ILE A 69 0.62 5.69 -2.38
CA ILE A 69 2.03 5.38 -2.20
C ILE A 69 2.76 6.72 -2.05
N GLU A 70 3.66 6.79 -1.08
CA GLU A 70 4.50 7.98 -0.84
C GLU A 70 5.97 7.57 -0.79
N THR A 71 6.84 8.46 -1.28
CA THR A 71 8.28 8.28 -1.33
C THR A 71 8.97 9.64 -1.39
N ASN A 72 10.19 9.71 -0.84
CA ASN A 72 11.07 10.86 -1.01
C ASN A 72 12.06 10.68 -2.17
N ASN A 73 12.02 9.52 -2.84
CA ASN A 73 12.94 9.21 -3.93
C ASN A 73 12.45 9.79 -5.26
N LEU A 74 13.35 9.85 -6.24
CA LEU A 74 13.02 10.25 -7.60
C LEU A 74 12.00 9.28 -8.21
N VAL A 75 10.88 9.82 -8.68
CA VAL A 75 9.86 9.07 -9.43
C VAL A 75 10.01 9.37 -10.91
N LYS A 76 10.23 8.33 -11.72
CA LYS A 76 10.29 8.44 -13.18
C LYS A 76 8.93 8.05 -13.77
N LEU A 77 8.38 8.93 -14.60
CA LEU A 77 7.11 8.75 -15.29
C LEU A 77 7.34 8.17 -16.69
N TYR A 78 6.43 7.30 -17.12
CA TYR A 78 6.32 6.78 -18.48
C TYR A 78 4.86 6.95 -18.91
N ASP A 79 4.64 7.33 -20.17
CA ASP A 79 3.31 7.47 -20.78
C ASP A 79 2.82 6.15 -21.40
#